data_AF-A0A533SK26-F1
#
_entry.id   AF-A0A533SK26-F1
#
_cell.length_a   1.000
_cell.length_b   1.000
_cell.length_c   1.000
_cell.angle_alpha   90.00
_cell.angle_beta   90.00
_cell.angle_gamma   90.00
#
_symmetry.space_group_name_H-M   'P 1'
#
loop_
_entity.id
_entity.type
_entity.pdbx_description
1 polymer ?
#
loop_
_entity_poly.entity_id
_entity_poly.type
_entity_poly.pdbx_seq_one_letter_code
_entity_poly.pdbx_strand_id
1 'polypeptide(L)'
;MSALQTMQLRLRELIAHLGESADHIFSASQQLSVSAEQVSARTQDQSQSAQNIAGAVSALTEQIAAMAESANRSETMVHEAGNTSAQGSAAVTRTAEEVAEVARRVGETSDTIQSLGDQSRRISDIVNVIKEIADQTNLLALNAAIEAARAGETGRGFAV
;
A
#
# COMPACT_ATOMS: atom_id res chain seq x y z
N MET A 1 57.67 101.00 6.84
CA MET A 1 56.58 100.82 5.86
C MET A 1 56.50 99.41 5.26
N SER A 2 57.63 98.73 4.97
CA SER A 2 57.63 97.36 4.43
C SER A 2 56.87 96.30 5.26
N ALA A 3 57.03 96.25 6.58
CA ALA A 3 56.38 95.23 7.42
C ALA A 3 54.84 95.27 7.39
N LEU A 4 54.25 96.47 7.29
CA LEU A 4 52.79 96.66 7.26
C LEU A 4 52.21 96.22 5.91
N GLN A 5 52.96 96.44 4.83
CA GLN A 5 52.63 95.95 3.48
C GLN A 5 52.72 94.41 3.39
N THR A 6 53.73 93.81 4.01
CA THR A 6 53.85 92.33 4.10
C THR A 6 52.69 91.72 4.90
N MET A 7 52.30 92.33 6.01
CA MET A 7 51.15 91.88 6.80
C MET A 7 49.83 91.98 6.03
N GLN A 8 49.61 93.09 5.30
CA GLN A 8 48.42 93.25 4.45
C GLN A 8 48.36 92.21 3.33
N LEU A 9 49.50 91.85 2.71
CA LEU A 9 49.58 90.79 1.71
C LEU A 9 49.22 89.42 2.30
N ARG A 10 49.80 89.06 3.46
CA ARG A 10 49.50 87.80 4.14
C ARG A 10 48.03 87.70 4.58
N LEU A 11 47.43 88.80 5.05
CA LEU A 11 46.00 88.84 5.36
C LEU A 11 45.14 88.62 4.12
N ARG A 12 45.51 89.20 2.97
CA ARG A 12 44.81 88.94 1.71
C ARG A 12 44.92 87.48 1.27
N GLU A 13 46.10 86.86 1.38
CA GLU A 13 46.28 85.42 1.11
C GLU A 13 45.43 84.55 2.04
N LEU A 14 45.43 84.84 3.34
CA LEU A 14 44.61 84.10 4.32
C LEU A 14 43.11 84.24 4.04
N ILE A 15 42.63 85.43 3.70
CA ILE A 15 41.22 85.64 3.35
C ILE A 15 40.88 84.89 2.05
N ALA A 16 41.77 84.88 1.06
CA ALA A 16 41.57 84.11 -0.17
C ALA A 16 41.49 82.60 0.11
N HIS A 17 42.41 82.06 0.92
CA HIS A 17 42.39 80.65 1.33
C HIS A 17 41.14 80.30 2.15
N LEU A 18 40.67 81.23 2.99
CA LEU A 18 39.44 81.04 3.77
C LEU A 18 38.21 81.01 2.86
N GLY A 19 38.17 81.85 1.82
CA GLY A 19 37.11 81.83 0.80
C GLY A 19 37.08 80.50 0.05
N GLU A 20 38.24 80.04 -0.43
CA GLU A 20 38.37 78.75 -1.11
C GLU A 20 37.95 77.58 -0.19
N SER A 21 38.37 77.60 1.08
CA SER A 21 37.96 76.59 2.06
C SER A 21 36.44 76.60 2.31
N ALA A 22 35.82 77.78 2.37
CA ALA A 22 34.37 77.91 2.53
C ALA A 22 33.61 77.35 1.32
N ASP A 23 34.08 77.61 0.10
CA ASP A 23 33.50 77.04 -1.13
C ASP A 23 33.61 75.51 -1.15
N HIS A 24 34.77 74.95 -0.76
CA HIS A 24 34.94 73.51 -0.62
C HIS A 24 33.98 72.90 0.40
N ILE A 25 33.81 73.52 1.57
CA ILE A 25 32.85 73.07 2.60
C ILE A 25 31.42 73.13 2.06
N PHE A 26 31.07 74.20 1.33
CA PHE A 26 29.75 74.36 0.73
C PHE A 26 29.44 73.26 -0.29
N SER A 27 30.38 72.98 -1.21
CA SER A 27 30.24 71.89 -2.17
C SER A 27 30.15 70.51 -1.49
N ALA A 28 30.99 70.24 -0.49
CA ALA A 28 30.95 69.00 0.28
C ALA A 28 29.61 68.83 1.01
N SER A 29 29.06 69.91 1.57
CA SER A 29 27.76 69.90 2.25
C SER A 29 26.60 69.60 1.30
N GLN A 30 26.62 70.14 0.08
CA GLN A 30 25.63 69.80 -0.94
C GLN A 30 25.71 68.33 -1.34
N GLN A 31 26.92 67.82 -1.58
CA GLN A 31 27.12 66.41 -1.92
C GLN A 31 26.66 65.48 -0.78
N LEU A 32 26.88 65.87 0.47
CA LEU A 32 26.39 65.15 1.64
C LEU A 32 24.86 65.14 1.69
N SER A 33 24.20 66.26 1.41
CA SER A 33 22.73 66.35 1.36
C SER A 33 22.15 65.40 0.31
N VAL A 34 22.70 65.40 -0.91
CA VAL A 34 22.28 64.48 -1.98
C VAL A 34 22.50 63.02 -1.57
N SER A 35 23.64 62.72 -0.94
CA SER A 35 23.93 61.37 -0.47
C SER A 35 22.97 60.93 0.62
N ALA A 36 22.59 61.83 1.55
CA ALA A 36 21.64 61.56 2.61
C ALA A 36 20.23 61.26 2.06
N GLU A 37 19.77 62.02 1.05
CA GLU A 37 18.51 61.76 0.36
C GLU A 37 18.50 60.39 -0.33
N GLN A 38 19.58 60.03 -1.01
CA GLN A 38 19.74 58.71 -1.64
C GLN A 38 19.72 57.58 -0.62
N VAL A 39 20.41 57.75 0.53
CA VAL A 39 20.39 56.77 1.62
C VAL A 39 19.00 56.63 2.21
N SER A 40 18.28 57.75 2.40
CA SER A 40 16.90 57.73 2.89
C SER A 40 15.97 56.95 1.95
N ALA A 41 16.05 57.21 0.64
CA ALA A 41 15.26 56.49 -0.36
C ALA A 41 15.57 54.98 -0.34
N ARG A 42 16.85 54.60 -0.34
CA ARG A 42 17.26 53.18 -0.27
C ARG A 42 16.81 52.50 1.03
N THR A 43 16.81 53.23 2.14
CA THR A 43 16.34 52.70 3.43
C THR A 43 14.84 52.40 3.37
N GLN A 44 14.07 53.24 2.68
CA GLN A 44 12.64 52.99 2.47
C GLN A 44 12.40 51.73 1.62
N ASP A 45 13.15 51.57 0.53
CA ASP A 45 13.06 50.36 -0.32
C ASP A 45 13.48 49.08 0.43
N GLN A 46 14.52 49.19 1.26
CA GLN A 46 14.97 48.10 2.11
C GLN A 46 13.92 47.72 3.17
N SER A 47 13.25 48.71 3.78
CA SER A 47 12.15 48.50 4.71
C SER A 47 10.99 47.75 4.05
N GLN A 48 10.60 48.15 2.83
CA GLN A 48 9.55 47.46 2.08
C GLN A 48 9.96 46.02 1.73
N SER A 49 11.21 45.81 1.33
CA SER A 49 11.74 44.48 1.03
C SER A 49 11.74 43.58 2.27
N ALA A 50 12.10 44.13 3.44
CA ALA A 50 12.06 43.40 4.71
C ALA A 50 10.63 42.98 5.10
N GLN A 51 9.63 43.85 4.87
CA GLN A 51 8.22 43.50 5.10
C GLN A 51 7.75 42.36 4.19
N ASN A 52 8.13 42.39 2.91
CA ASN A 52 7.79 41.32 1.96
C ASN A 52 8.44 39.98 2.38
N ILE A 53 9.70 40.02 2.82
CA ILE A 53 10.40 38.84 3.34
C ILE A 53 9.69 38.30 4.58
N ALA A 54 9.31 39.16 5.53
CA ALA A 54 8.58 38.75 6.73
C ALA A 54 7.26 38.06 6.38
N GLY A 55 6.52 38.57 5.39
CA GLY A 55 5.30 37.93 4.87
C GLY A 55 5.58 36.55 4.27
N ALA A 56 6.64 36.44 3.45
CA ALA A 56 7.03 35.16 2.86
C ALA A 56 7.44 34.12 3.93
N VAL A 57 8.15 34.55 4.98
CA VAL A 57 8.54 33.68 6.10
C VAL A 57 7.31 33.21 6.89
N SER A 58 6.31 34.06 7.09
CA SER A 58 5.03 33.66 7.71
C SER A 58 4.33 32.56 6.89
N ALA A 59 4.20 32.79 5.57
CA ALA A 59 3.60 31.81 4.66
C ALA A 59 4.37 30.48 4.61
N LEU A 60 5.70 30.53 4.65
CA LEU A 60 6.53 29.33 4.74
C LEU A 60 6.30 28.56 6.04
N THR A 61 6.13 29.28 7.16
CA THR A 61 5.85 28.65 8.46
C THR A 61 4.52 27.91 8.44
N GLU A 62 3.48 28.51 7.85
CA GLU A 62 2.17 27.86 7.67
C GLU A 62 2.27 26.62 6.77
N GLN A 63 3.01 26.70 5.65
CA GLN A 63 3.22 25.55 4.77
C GLN A 63 3.98 24.41 5.47
N ILE A 64 4.99 24.72 6.27
CA ILE A 64 5.75 23.71 7.03
C ILE A 64 4.82 23.02 8.04
N ALA A 65 3.95 23.76 8.72
CA ALA A 65 2.96 23.17 9.64
C ALA A 65 1.98 22.23 8.90
N ALA A 66 1.45 22.65 7.76
CA ALA A 66 0.59 21.81 6.93
C ALA A 66 1.30 20.55 6.41
N MET A 67 2.57 20.68 6.02
CA MET A 67 3.39 19.55 5.58
C MET A 67 3.64 18.55 6.72
N ALA A 68 3.89 19.02 7.94
CA ALA A 68 4.04 18.16 9.12
C ALA A 68 2.73 17.42 9.44
N GLU A 69 1.57 18.09 9.34
CA GLU A 69 0.27 17.43 9.51
C GLU A 69 0.03 16.37 8.42
N SER A 70 0.35 16.68 7.17
CA SER A 70 0.24 15.72 6.07
C SER A 70 1.14 14.50 6.30
N ALA A 71 2.36 14.68 6.79
CA ALA A 71 3.27 13.59 7.10
C ALA A 71 2.70 12.66 8.20
N ASN A 72 2.15 13.22 9.28
CA ASN A 72 1.49 12.43 10.33
C ASN A 72 0.28 11.64 9.81
N ARG A 73 -0.53 12.25 8.93
CA ARG A 73 -1.65 11.55 8.28
C ARG A 73 -1.16 10.40 7.39
N SER A 74 -0.10 10.62 6.61
CA SER A 74 0.53 9.58 5.79
C SER A 74 1.08 8.43 6.63
N GLU A 75 1.73 8.71 7.75
CA GLU A 75 2.21 7.68 8.69
C GLU A 75 1.05 6.84 9.22
N THR A 76 -0.05 7.47 9.64
CA THR A 76 -1.25 6.78 10.12
C THR A 76 -1.83 5.85 9.03
N MET A 77 -1.96 6.34 7.80
CA MET A 77 -2.45 5.53 6.68
C MET A 77 -1.54 4.35 6.37
N VAL A 78 -0.22 4.51 6.47
CA VAL A 78 0.74 3.41 6.27
C VAL A 78 0.59 2.34 7.36
N HIS A 79 0.40 2.74 8.61
CA HIS A 79 0.12 1.79 9.70
C HIS A 79 -1.19 1.03 9.49
N GLU A 80 -2.26 1.71 9.10
CA GLU A 80 -3.54 1.08 8.79
C GLU A 80 -3.42 0.10 7.61
N ALA A 81 -2.77 0.51 6.52
CA ALA A 81 -2.51 -0.36 5.37
C ALA A 81 -1.68 -1.59 5.75
N GLY A 82 -0.68 -1.44 6.61
CA GLY A 82 0.11 -2.55 7.16
C GLY A 82 -0.76 -3.54 7.94
N ASN A 83 -1.64 -3.04 8.80
CA ASN A 83 -2.57 -3.87 9.56
C ASN A 83 -3.56 -4.61 8.66
N THR A 84 -4.15 -3.94 7.67
CA THR A 84 -5.06 -4.56 6.69
C THR A 84 -4.33 -5.63 5.87
N SER A 85 -3.10 -5.36 5.44
CA SER A 85 -2.29 -6.33 4.71
C SER A 85 -1.98 -7.58 5.55
N ALA A 86 -1.65 -7.40 6.84
CA ALA A 86 -1.42 -8.52 7.75
C ALA A 86 -2.68 -9.38 7.96
N GLN A 87 -3.84 -8.74 8.14
CA GLN A 87 -5.13 -9.43 8.23
C GLN A 87 -5.45 -10.20 6.95
N GLY A 88 -5.22 -9.59 5.79
CA GLY A 88 -5.40 -10.24 4.49
C GLY A 88 -4.49 -11.47 4.32
N SER A 89 -3.22 -11.37 4.72
CA SER A 89 -2.28 -12.50 4.69
C SER A 89 -2.75 -13.66 5.58
N ALA A 90 -3.25 -13.35 6.78
CA ALA A 90 -3.79 -14.35 7.69
C ALA A 90 -5.05 -15.03 7.12
N ALA A 91 -5.94 -14.27 6.46
CA ALA A 91 -7.11 -14.80 5.79
C ALA A 91 -6.74 -15.76 4.64
N VAL A 92 -5.80 -15.36 3.77
CA VAL A 92 -5.30 -16.20 2.67
C VAL A 92 -4.70 -17.50 3.19
N THR A 93 -3.90 -17.42 4.27
CA THR A 93 -3.28 -18.61 4.88
C THR A 93 -4.36 -19.58 5.38
N ARG A 94 -5.38 -19.08 6.08
CA ARG A 94 -6.50 -19.90 6.54
C ARG A 94 -7.27 -20.54 5.38
N THR A 95 -7.54 -19.78 4.33
CA THR A 95 -8.22 -20.33 3.14
C THR A 95 -7.40 -21.43 2.48
N ALA A 96 -6.07 -21.31 2.43
CA ALA A 96 -5.21 -22.36 1.90
C ALA A 96 -5.28 -23.64 2.75
N GLU A 97 -5.31 -23.52 4.08
CA GLU A 97 -5.49 -24.65 5.00
C GLU A 97 -6.85 -25.33 4.80
N GLU A 98 -7.92 -24.55 4.67
CA GLU A 98 -9.27 -25.07 4.42
C GLU A 98 -9.35 -25.82 3.07
N VAL A 99 -8.72 -25.29 2.02
CA VAL A 99 -8.65 -25.97 0.71
C VAL A 99 -7.88 -27.29 0.80
N ALA A 100 -6.78 -27.33 1.56
CA ALA A 100 -6.02 -28.55 1.78
C ALA A 100 -6.84 -29.62 2.50
N GLU A 101 -7.62 -29.22 3.52
CA GLU A 101 -8.52 -30.12 4.24
C GLU A 101 -9.66 -30.65 3.34
N VAL A 102 -10.22 -29.79 2.48
CA VAL A 102 -11.22 -30.23 1.49
C VAL A 102 -10.61 -31.26 0.53
N ALA A 103 -9.41 -31.01 0.01
CA ALA A 103 -8.73 -31.95 -0.88
C ALA A 103 -8.49 -33.31 -0.21
N ARG A 104 -8.11 -33.31 1.08
CA ARG A 104 -7.95 -34.53 1.88
C ARG A 104 -9.25 -35.32 1.98
N ARG A 105 -10.36 -34.66 2.32
CA ARG A 105 -11.69 -35.30 2.43
C ARG A 105 -12.20 -35.85 1.10
N VAL A 106 -11.92 -35.16 -0.01
CA VAL A 106 -12.24 -35.66 -1.36
C VAL A 106 -11.46 -36.94 -1.65
N GLY A 107 -10.18 -37.01 -1.26
CA GLY A 107 -9.38 -38.23 -1.35
C GLY A 107 -10.00 -39.40 -0.57
N GLU A 108 -10.34 -39.19 0.71
CA GLU A 108 -10.99 -40.21 1.55
C GLU A 108 -12.33 -40.69 0.97
N THR A 109 -13.09 -39.77 0.39
CA THR A 109 -14.38 -40.08 -0.26
C THR A 109 -14.15 -40.95 -1.51
N SER A 110 -13.13 -40.63 -2.31
CA SER A 110 -12.75 -41.42 -3.49
C SER A 110 -12.36 -42.85 -3.10
N ASP A 111 -11.55 -43.01 -2.05
CA ASP A 111 -11.13 -44.32 -1.54
C ASP A 111 -12.34 -45.14 -1.07
N THR A 112 -13.29 -44.49 -0.39
CA THR A 112 -14.53 -45.12 0.07
C THR A 112 -15.40 -45.60 -1.10
N ILE A 113 -15.53 -44.79 -2.16
CA ILE A 113 -16.26 -45.15 -3.38
C ILE A 113 -15.60 -46.34 -4.08
N GLN A 114 -14.27 -46.36 -4.14
CA GLN A 114 -13.53 -47.48 -4.72
C GLN A 114 -13.77 -48.78 -3.95
N SER A 115 -13.68 -48.73 -2.62
CA SER A 115 -13.99 -49.88 -1.74
C SER A 115 -15.43 -50.39 -1.94
N LEU A 116 -16.40 -49.47 -2.02
CA LEU A 116 -17.79 -49.83 -2.31
C LEU A 116 -17.93 -50.53 -3.66
N GLY A 117 -17.24 -50.04 -4.70
CA GLY A 117 -17.21 -50.67 -6.02
C GLY A 117 -16.65 -52.09 -6.00
N ASP A 118 -15.60 -52.34 -5.23
CA ASP A 118 -15.04 -53.69 -5.02
C ASP A 118 -16.02 -54.62 -4.31
N GLN A 119 -16.75 -54.09 -3.33
CA GLN A 119 -17.74 -54.83 -2.57
C GLN A 119 -18.96 -55.18 -3.44
N SER A 120 -19.43 -54.26 -4.29
CA SER A 120 -20.48 -54.52 -5.28
C SER A 120 -20.07 -55.57 -6.31
N ARG A 121 -18.80 -55.59 -6.74
CA ARG A 121 -18.28 -56.66 -7.63
C ARG A 121 -18.35 -58.03 -6.95
N ARG A 122 -17.88 -58.14 -5.70
CA ARG A 122 -17.99 -59.39 -4.92
C ARG A 122 -19.43 -59.85 -4.75
N ILE A 123 -20.36 -58.93 -4.49
CA ILE A 123 -21.80 -59.26 -4.41
C ILE A 123 -22.30 -59.80 -5.75
N SER A 124 -21.90 -59.19 -6.86
CA SER A 124 -22.28 -59.64 -8.20
C SER A 124 -21.78 -61.07 -8.49
N ASP A 125 -20.56 -61.40 -8.08
CA ASP A 125 -20.00 -62.74 -8.20
C ASP A 125 -20.82 -63.77 -7.39
N ILE A 126 -21.20 -63.43 -6.15
CA ILE A 126 -22.04 -64.28 -5.31
C ILE A 126 -23.43 -64.49 -5.95
N VAL A 127 -24.04 -63.43 -6.49
CA VAL A 127 -25.34 -63.52 -7.17
C VAL A 127 -25.26 -64.43 -8.40
N ASN A 128 -24.15 -64.38 -9.15
CA ASN A 128 -23.91 -65.28 -10.29
C ASN A 128 -23.83 -66.74 -9.83
N VAL A 129 -23.09 -67.04 -8.76
CA VAL A 129 -23.04 -68.39 -8.19
C VAL A 129 -24.42 -68.86 -7.72
N ILE A 130 -25.20 -68.00 -7.06
CA ILE A 130 -26.57 -68.33 -6.65
C ILE A 130 -27.44 -68.67 -7.87
N LYS A 131 -27.29 -67.92 -8.97
CA LYS A 131 -28.00 -68.19 -10.22
C LYS A 131 -27.62 -69.55 -10.81
N GLU A 132 -26.33 -69.88 -10.84
CA GLU A 132 -25.86 -71.20 -11.29
C GLU A 132 -26.41 -72.34 -10.43
N ILE A 133 -26.45 -72.18 -9.10
CA ILE A 133 -27.05 -73.16 -8.18
C ILE A 133 -28.55 -73.29 -8.42
N ALA A 134 -29.26 -72.18 -8.64
CA ALA A 134 -30.68 -72.17 -8.92
C ALA A 134 -30.99 -72.90 -10.24
N ASP A 135 -30.19 -72.65 -11.29
CA ASP A 135 -30.30 -73.33 -12.57
C ASP A 135 -30.03 -74.85 -12.43
N GLN A 136 -29.01 -75.25 -11.67
CA GLN A 136 -28.75 -76.66 -11.36
C GLN A 136 -29.88 -77.31 -10.56
N THR A 137 -30.42 -76.59 -9.58
CA THR A 137 -31.52 -77.07 -8.73
C THR A 137 -32.80 -77.23 -9.54
N ASN A 138 -33.09 -76.29 -10.45
CA ASN A 138 -34.19 -76.38 -11.38
C ASN A 138 -34.04 -77.59 -12.32
N LEU A 139 -32.83 -77.87 -12.79
CA LEU A 139 -32.52 -79.02 -13.64
C LEU A 139 -32.64 -80.36 -12.88
N LEU A 140 -32.16 -80.40 -11.62
CA LEU A 140 -32.32 -81.54 -10.71
C LEU A 140 -33.80 -81.81 -10.41
N ALA A 141 -34.57 -80.77 -10.08
CA ALA A 141 -36.00 -80.87 -9.82
C ALA A 141 -36.76 -81.37 -11.05
N LEU A 142 -36.43 -80.87 -12.25
CA LEU A 142 -37.01 -81.34 -13.50
C LEU A 142 -36.72 -82.82 -13.75
N ASN A 143 -35.48 -83.26 -13.55
CA ASN A 143 -35.11 -84.68 -13.69
C ASN A 143 -35.85 -85.56 -12.66
N ALA A 144 -35.98 -85.09 -11.42
CA ALA A 144 -36.74 -85.81 -10.39
C ALA A 144 -38.23 -85.92 -10.76
N ALA A 145 -38.83 -84.85 -11.28
CA ALA A 145 -40.23 -84.87 -11.75
C ALA A 145 -40.44 -85.83 -12.94
N ILE A 146 -39.49 -85.90 -13.87
CA ILE A 146 -39.51 -86.87 -14.98
C ILE A 146 -39.46 -88.31 -14.44
N GLU A 147 -38.54 -88.61 -13.52
CA GLU A 147 -38.38 -89.97 -13.01
C GLU A 147 -39.53 -90.39 -12.09
N ALA A 148 -40.11 -89.45 -11.33
CA ALA A 148 -41.34 -89.66 -10.56
C ALA A 148 -42.53 -89.98 -11.47
N ALA A 149 -42.67 -89.29 -12.62
CA ALA A 149 -43.69 -89.61 -13.63
C ALA A 149 -43.46 -91.00 -14.26
N ARG A 150 -42.19 -91.41 -14.40
CA ARG A 150 -41.80 -92.72 -14.97
C ARG A 150 -42.08 -93.90 -14.03
N ALA A 151 -42.02 -93.69 -12.71
CA ALA A 151 -42.28 -94.70 -11.69
C ALA A 151 -43.77 -95.04 -11.50
N GLY A 152 -44.71 -94.29 -12.08
CA GLY A 152 -46.14 -94.57 -12.01
C GLY A 152 -46.77 -94.35 -10.62
N GLU A 153 -47.68 -95.22 -10.18
CA GLU A 153 -48.44 -95.08 -8.91
C GLU A 153 -47.55 -94.99 -7.65
N THR A 154 -46.37 -95.62 -7.65
CA THR A 154 -45.38 -95.55 -6.55
C THR A 154 -44.61 -94.23 -6.49
N GLY A 155 -44.59 -93.44 -7.57
CA GLY A 155 -43.86 -92.17 -7.68
C GLY A 155 -44.65 -90.92 -7.27
N ARG A 156 -45.97 -91.02 -7.06
CA ARG A 156 -46.85 -89.86 -6.79
C ARG A 156 -46.47 -89.04 -5.54
N GLY A 157 -45.81 -89.65 -4.56
CA GLY A 157 -45.34 -88.97 -3.35
C GLY A 157 -44.08 -88.11 -3.53
N PHE A 158 -43.34 -88.30 -4.63
CA PHE A 158 -42.07 -87.61 -4.91
C PHE A 158 -42.17 -86.51 -5.97
N ALA A 159 -43.33 -86.37 -6.64
CA ALA A 159 -43.56 -85.42 -7.73
C ALA A 159 -44.09 -84.05 -7.28
N VAL A 160 -44.24 -83.82 -5.97
CA VAL A 160 -44.73 -82.56 -5.38
C VAL A 160 -43.55 -81.70 -4.97
#